data_AF-R7NEC7-F1
#
_entry.id   AF-R7NEC7-F1
#
_cell.length_a   1.000
_cell.length_b   1.000
_cell.length_c   1.000
_cell.angle_alpha   90.00
_cell.angle_beta   90.00
_cell.angle_gamma   90.00
#
_symmetry.space_group_name_H-M   'P 1'
#
loop_
_entity.id
_entity.type
_entity.pdbx_description
1 polymer ?
#
loop_
_entity_poly.entity_id
_entity_poly.type
_entity_poly.pdbx_seq_one_letter_code
_entity_poly.pdbx_strand_id
1 'polypeptide(L)' 'MKKNILKILSKLCFAFVMLYGLNLILSGVNIFIPINIITIVLVTLLGSPGILGLVAVYLLI' A
#
# COMPACT_ATOMS: atom_id res chain seq x y z
N MET A 1 -5.65 20.82 15.47
CA MET A 1 -6.41 19.62 15.03
C MET A 1 -6.49 19.45 13.51
N LYS A 2 -6.88 20.46 12.71
CA LYS A 2 -7.01 20.33 11.23
C LYS A 2 -5.76 19.79 10.51
N LYS A 3 -4.56 20.18 10.95
CA LYS A 3 -3.28 19.70 10.39
C LYS A 3 -3.06 18.18 10.55
N ASN A 4 -3.55 17.56 11.62
CA ASN A 4 -3.40 16.12 11.83
C ASN A 4 -4.35 15.31 10.94
N ILE A 5 -5.60 15.77 10.77
CA ILE A 5 -6.56 15.16 9.85
C ILE A 5 -6.01 15.17 8.42
N LEU A 6 -5.51 16.32 7.96
CA LEU A 6 -4.92 16.45 6.63
C LEU A 6 -3.70 15.54 6.44
N LYS A 7 -2.88 15.37 7.49
CA LYS A 7 -1.72 14.48 7.46
C LYS A 7 -2.12 13.01 7.35
N ILE A 8 -3.16 12.59 8.06
CA ILE A 8 -3.71 11.23 7.98
C ILE A 8 -4.34 10.99 6.61
N LEU A 9 -5.14 11.92 6.11
CA LEU A 9 -5.77 11.80 4.79
C LEU A 9 -4.73 11.73 3.66
N SER A 10 -3.67 12.53 3.77
CA SER A 10 -2.52 12.49 2.86
C SER A 10 -1.82 11.12 2.85
N LYS A 11 -1.58 10.52 4.03
CA LYS A 11 -1.01 9.17 4.13
C LYS A 11 -1.92 8.12 3.51
N LEU A 12 -3.23 8.27 3.69
CA LEU A 12 -4.22 7.32 3.18
C LEU A 12 -4.32 7.39 1.65
N CYS A 13 -4.34 8.59 1.07
CA CYS A 13 -4.20 8.78 -0.38
C CYS A 13 -2.90 8.18 -0.91
N PHE A 14 -1.78 8.41 -0.21
CA PHE A 14 -0.48 7.86 -0.61
C PHE A 14 -0.50 6.32 -0.60
N ALA A 15 -1.10 5.70 0.42
CA ALA A 15 -1.26 4.26 0.51
C ALA A 15 -2.08 3.70 -0.66
N PHE A 16 -3.20 4.34 -1.01
CA PHE A 16 -4.02 3.94 -2.15
C PHE A 16 -3.26 4.05 -3.48
N VAL A 17 -2.60 5.19 -3.73
CA VAL A 17 -1.83 5.41 -4.97
C VAL A 17 -0.70 4.39 -5.09
N MET A 18 0.04 4.13 -4.01
CA MET A 18 1.11 3.16 -4.04
C MET A 18 0.62 1.73 -4.21
N LEU A 19 -0.38 1.29 -3.43
CA LEU A 19 -0.93 -0.07 -3.56
C LEU A 19 -1.49 -0.32 -4.97
N TYR A 20 -2.24 0.63 -5.50
CA TYR A 20 -2.84 0.51 -6.82
C TYR A 20 -1.79 0.54 -7.93
N GLY A 21 -0.85 1.49 -7.87
CA GLY A 21 0.24 1.60 -8.83
C GLY A 21 1.09 0.33 -8.86
N LEU A 22 1.39 -0.23 -7.68
CA LEU A 22 2.19 -1.44 -7.58
C LEU A 22 1.44 -2.69 -8.06
N ASN A 23 0.14 -2.79 -7.77
CA ASN A 23 -0.71 -3.83 -8.34
C ASN A 23 -0.75 -3.78 -9.87
N LEU A 24 -0.82 -2.57 -10.47
CA LEU A 24 -0.79 -2.39 -11.93
C LEU A 24 0.52 -2.88 -12.55
N ILE A 25 1.66 -2.52 -11.95
CA ILE A 25 2.98 -2.96 -12.42
C ILE A 25 3.10 -4.49 -12.35
N LEU A 26 2.70 -5.07 -11.22
CA LEU A 26 2.82 -6.50 -10.98
C LEU A 26 1.81 -7.34 -11.77
N SER A 27 0.63 -6.79 -12.07
CA SER A 27 -0.36 -7.45 -12.93
C SER A 27 0.21 -7.73 -14.33
N GLY A 28 1.15 -6.89 -14.81
CA GLY A 28 1.88 -7.13 -16.04
C GLY A 28 2.77 -8.38 -16.03
N VAL A 29 3.08 -8.92 -14.85
CA VAL A 29 3.85 -10.16 -14.65
C VAL A 29 2.97 -11.28 -14.08
N ASN A 30 1.64 -11.15 -14.18
CA ASN A 30 0.64 -12.06 -13.60
C ASN A 30 0.68 -12.17 -12.06
N ILE A 31 1.21 -11.15 -11.38
CA ILE A 31 1.21 -11.05 -9.92
C ILE A 31 0.10 -10.10 -9.47
N PHE A 32 -0.83 -10.58 -8.66
CA PHE A 32 -1.96 -9.79 -8.18
C PHE A 32 -1.86 -9.59 -6.66
N ILE A 33 -1.65 -8.34 -6.24
CA ILE A 33 -1.65 -8.00 -4.82
C ILE A 33 -3.09 -7.75 -4.37
N PRO A 34 -3.60 -8.46 -3.35
CA PRO A 34 -4.94 -8.21 -2.82
C PRO A 34 -5.01 -6.83 -2.15
N ILE A 35 -5.72 -5.90 -2.77
CA ILE A 35 -6.01 -4.58 -2.18
C ILE A 35 -7.23 -4.72 -1.28
N ASN A 36 -7.00 -4.85 0.03
CA ASN A 36 -8.03 -5.00 1.04
C ASN A 36 -7.76 -4.04 2.22
N ILE A 37 -8.69 -3.96 3.17
CA ILE A 37 -8.57 -3.05 4.32
C ILE A 37 -7.28 -3.31 5.11
N ILE A 38 -6.86 -4.58 5.22
CA ILE A 38 -5.65 -4.96 5.95
C ILE A 38 -4.40 -4.41 5.24
N THR A 39 -4.28 -4.58 3.92
CA THR A 39 -3.13 -4.07 3.16
C THR A 39 -3.10 -2.54 3.15
N ILE A 40 -4.26 -1.88 3.04
CA ILE A 40 -4.37 -0.43 3.14
C ILE A 40 -3.92 0.08 4.52
N VAL A 41 -4.38 -0.54 5.60
CA VAL A 41 -4.01 -0.15 6.97
C VAL A 41 -2.51 -0.38 7.22
N LEU A 42 -1.98 -1.53 6.80
CA LEU A 42 -0.55 -1.84 6.92
C LEU A 42 0.31 -0.80 6.18
N VAL A 43 -0.03 -0.49 4.93
CA VAL A 43 0.70 0.51 4.14
C VAL A 43 0.51 1.92 4.69
N THR A 44 -0.65 2.24 5.26
CA THR A 44 -0.88 3.57 5.87
C THR A 44 -0.07 3.74 7.18
N LEU A 45 0.09 2.67 7.96
CA LEU A 45 0.87 2.67 9.21
C LEU A 45 2.38 2.65 8.94
N LEU A 46 2.82 1.72 8.09
CA LEU A 46 4.24 1.48 7.81
C LEU A 46 4.79 2.37 6.70
N GLY A 47 3.96 2.82 5.75
CA GLY A 47 4.40 3.60 4.59
C GLY A 47 5.13 2.73 3.56
N SER A 48 6.24 3.25 3.02
CA SER A 48 7.08 2.54 2.04
C SER A 48 7.58 1.16 2.50
N PRO A 49 8.05 0.94 3.75
CA PRO A 49 8.44 -0.41 4.19
C PRO A 49 7.26 -1.39 4.26
N GLY A 50 6.03 -0.91 4.46
CA GLY A 50 4.84 -1.77 4.43
C GLY A 50 4.60 -2.37 3.05
N ILE A 51 4.86 -1.59 2.00
CA ILE A 51 4.70 -2.03 0.61
C ILE A 51 5.81 -3.02 0.24
N LEU A 52 7.05 -2.71 0.57
CA LEU A 52 8.17 -3.63 0.36
C LEU A 52 7.96 -4.96 1.09
N GLY A 53 7.43 -4.90 2.33
CA GLY A 53 7.04 -6.08 3.08
C GLY A 53 5.96 -6.90 2.39
N LEU A 54 4.91 -6.28 1.86
CA LEU A 54 3.85 -6.97 1.12
C LEU A 54 4.38 -7.67 -0.14
N VAL A 55 5.27 -7.00 -0.88
CA VAL A 55 5.92 -7.58 -2.06
C VAL A 55 6.84 -8.74 -1.67
N ALA A 56 7.65 -8.56 -0.63
CA ALA A 56 8.55 -9.61 -0.15
C ALA A 56 7.77 -10.85 0.33
N VAL A 57 6.70 -10.66 1.09
CA VAL A 57 5.82 -11.76 1.53
C VAL A 57 5.21 -12.47 0.34
N TYR A 58 4.74 -11.73 -0.67
CA TYR A 58 4.17 -12.33 -1.89
C TYR A 58 5.22 -13.10 -2.71
N LEU A 59 6.48 -12.66 -2.74
CA LEU A 59 7.54 -13.30 -3.53
C LEU A 59 8.23 -14.48 -2.82
N LEU A 60 8.18 -14.53 -1.49
CA LEU A 60 8.84 -15.55 -0.67
C LEU A 60 7.92 -16.73 -0.31
N ILE A 61 6.61 -16.59 -0.50
CA ILE A 61 5.57 -17.62 -0.32
C ILE A 61 5.09 -18.09 -1.69
#